data_AF-A0AAD7S7J8-F1
#
_entry.id   AF-A0AAD7S7J8-F1
#
_cell.length_a   1.000
_cell.length_b   1.000
_cell.length_c   1.000
_cell.angle_alpha   90.00
_cell.angle_beta   90.00
_cell.angle_gamma   90.00
#
_symmetry.space_group_name_H-M   'P 1'
#
loop_
_entity.id
_entity.type
_entity.pdbx_description
1 polymer ?
#
loop_
_entity_poly.entity_id
_entity_poly.type
_entity_poly.pdbx_seq_one_letter_code
_entity_poly.pdbx_strand_id
1 'polypeptide(L)'
;NALLSGCSNASLRSLQLVQNAAARILTRTKKYEHISPVLASLHWLPINYRVDYKVLLLTYKVLHGLAPSYLTDLLHPYNPPRSLRSQDAGNLVVPRISKNTAGGRAFSYRAPLLWNSLPISVKESDTVSIFKSRLKTHLFSLSYSH
;
A
#
# COMPACT_ATOMS: atom_id res chain seq x y z
N ASN A 1 -12.97 -1.61 5.76
CA ASN A 1 -12.11 -1.72 4.55
C ASN A 1 -10.66 -2.12 4.81
N ALA A 2 -10.33 -2.67 5.99
CA ALA A 2 -9.10 -3.44 6.26
C ALA A 2 -9.14 -4.89 5.72
N LEU A 3 -10.19 -5.25 4.96
CA LEU A 3 -10.49 -6.62 4.57
C LEU A 3 -9.45 -7.25 3.63
N LEU A 4 -8.73 -6.45 2.85
CA LEU A 4 -7.78 -6.96 1.84
C LEU A 4 -6.40 -7.30 2.41
N SER A 5 -5.93 -6.62 3.46
CA SER A 5 -4.66 -7.00 4.11
C SER A 5 -4.78 -8.33 4.86
N GLY A 6 -6.01 -8.70 5.26
CA GLY A 6 -6.34 -9.99 5.85
C GLY A 6 -6.47 -11.15 4.85
N CYS A 7 -6.53 -10.87 3.55
CA CYS A 7 -6.71 -11.92 2.54
C CYS A 7 -5.56 -12.93 2.56
N SER A 8 -5.91 -14.21 2.32
CA SER A 8 -4.90 -15.26 2.19
C SER A 8 -4.05 -15.02 0.93
N ASN A 9 -2.78 -15.45 0.97
CA ASN A 9 -1.91 -15.42 -0.21
C ASN A 9 -2.52 -16.21 -1.39
N ALA A 10 -3.30 -17.26 -1.11
CA ALA A 10 -4.01 -18.00 -2.14
C ALA A 10 -5.04 -17.13 -2.87
N SER A 11 -5.85 -16.37 -2.13
CA SER A 11 -6.84 -15.45 -2.72
C SER A 11 -6.16 -14.35 -3.54
N LEU A 12 -5.05 -13.78 -3.03
CA LEU A 12 -4.28 -12.77 -3.76
C LEU A 12 -3.68 -13.35 -5.05
N ARG A 13 -3.19 -14.58 -5.02
CA ARG A 13 -2.68 -15.28 -6.21
C ARG A 13 -3.79 -15.50 -7.23
N SER A 14 -4.97 -15.94 -6.82
CA SER A 14 -6.11 -16.11 -7.73
C SER A 14 -6.48 -14.78 -8.40
N LEU A 15 -6.52 -13.68 -7.64
CA LEU A 15 -6.78 -12.35 -8.20
C LEU A 15 -5.69 -11.91 -9.19
N GLN A 16 -4.42 -12.21 -8.92
CA GLN A 16 -3.33 -11.92 -9.85
C GLN A 16 -3.48 -12.72 -11.14
N LEU A 17 -3.89 -13.99 -11.07
CA LEU A 17 -4.14 -14.80 -12.25
C LEU A 17 -5.28 -14.24 -13.11
N VAL A 18 -6.36 -13.77 -12.48
CA VAL A 18 -7.47 -13.10 -13.18
C VAL A 18 -7.00 -11.82 -13.86
N GLN A 19 -6.22 -10.98 -13.17
CA GLN A 19 -5.64 -9.76 -13.76
C GLN A 19 -4.74 -10.10 -14.96
N ASN A 20 -3.89 -11.12 -14.82
CA ASN A 20 -3.00 -11.57 -15.88
C ASN A 20 -3.78 -12.06 -17.11
N ALA A 21 -4.85 -12.83 -16.89
CA ALA A 21 -5.71 -13.30 -17.98
C ALA A 21 -6.38 -12.13 -18.71
N ALA A 22 -6.93 -11.15 -17.97
CA ALA A 22 -7.53 -9.96 -18.55
C ALA A 22 -6.53 -9.14 -19.39
N ALA A 23 -5.30 -8.95 -18.87
CA ALA A 23 -4.24 -8.26 -19.59
C ALA A 23 -3.92 -8.97 -20.91
N ARG A 24 -3.73 -10.29 -20.88
CA ARG A 24 -3.44 -11.08 -22.08
C ARG A 24 -4.55 -11.04 -23.12
N ILE A 25 -5.82 -11.05 -22.70
CA ILE A 25 -6.96 -10.96 -23.62
C ILE A 25 -6.94 -9.61 -24.35
N LEU A 26 -6.69 -8.52 -23.62
CA LEU A 26 -6.66 -7.17 -24.17
C LEU A 26 -5.50 -6.98 -25.16
N THR A 27 -4.31 -7.45 -24.81
CA THR A 27 -3.08 -7.28 -25.63
C THR A 27 -2.84 -8.43 -26.61
N ARG A 28 -3.73 -9.43 -26.64
CA ARG A 28 -3.59 -10.67 -27.44
C ARG A 28 -2.23 -11.36 -27.25
N THR A 29 -1.67 -11.25 -26.05
CA THR A 29 -0.37 -11.81 -25.68
C THR A 29 -0.47 -13.33 -25.58
N LYS A 30 0.53 -14.06 -26.11
CA LYS A 30 0.59 -15.53 -26.04
C LYS A 30 0.64 -16.02 -24.59
N LYS A 31 0.20 -17.25 -24.34
CA LYS A 31 0.10 -17.85 -22.99
C LYS A 31 1.42 -17.83 -22.21
N TYR A 32 2.54 -18.09 -22.87
CA TYR A 32 3.85 -18.28 -22.25
C TYR A 32 4.72 -17.02 -22.19
N GLU A 33 4.28 -15.92 -22.80
CA GLU A 33 5.03 -14.66 -22.74
C GLU A 33 5.01 -14.09 -21.32
N HIS A 34 6.08 -13.39 -20.95
CA HIS A 34 6.21 -12.80 -19.63
C HIS A 34 5.12 -11.74 -19.39
N ILE A 35 4.40 -11.83 -18.28
CA ILE A 35 3.24 -10.97 -18.01
C ILE A 35 3.60 -9.59 -17.49
N SER A 36 4.75 -9.45 -16.80
CA SER A 36 5.17 -8.17 -16.21
C SER A 36 5.31 -7.03 -17.23
N PRO A 37 5.96 -7.20 -18.42
CA PRO A 37 6.01 -6.12 -19.42
C PRO A 37 4.64 -5.76 -19.99
N VAL A 38 3.72 -6.72 -20.07
CA VAL A 38 2.33 -6.47 -20.51
C VAL A 38 1.57 -5.64 -19.48
N LEU A 39 1.72 -5.96 -18.19
CA LEU A 39 1.11 -5.16 -17.13
C LEU A 39 1.73 -3.75 -17.06
N ALA A 40 3.04 -3.64 -17.28
CA ALA A 40 3.74 -2.36 -17.32
C ALA A 40 3.27 -1.49 -18.51
N SER A 41 3.13 -2.07 -19.72
CA SER A 41 2.65 -1.35 -20.89
C SER A 41 1.19 -0.88 -20.75
N LEU A 42 0.35 -1.64 -20.04
CA LEU A 42 -1.01 -1.25 -19.68
C LEU A 42 -1.07 -0.28 -18.48
N HIS A 43 0.07 0.02 -17.85
CA HIS A 43 0.17 0.81 -16.63
C HIS A 43 -0.71 0.25 -15.48
N TRP A 44 -0.78 -1.08 -15.38
CA TRP A 44 -1.54 -1.81 -14.37
C TRP A 44 -0.65 -2.24 -13.22
N LEU A 45 -0.91 -1.77 -12.00
CA LEU A 45 -0.20 -2.27 -10.82
C LEU A 45 -0.57 -3.74 -10.54
N PRO A 46 0.39 -4.58 -10.13
CA PRO A 46 0.11 -5.92 -9.64
C PRO A 46 -0.78 -5.89 -8.38
N ILE A 47 -1.50 -6.98 -8.11
CA ILE A 47 -2.53 -7.04 -7.06
C ILE A 47 -1.96 -6.77 -5.67
N ASN A 48 -0.75 -7.26 -5.35
CA ASN A 48 -0.10 -6.99 -4.06
C ASN A 48 0.07 -5.48 -3.83
N TYR A 49 0.62 -4.76 -4.81
CA TYR A 49 0.81 -3.31 -4.73
C TYR A 49 -0.52 -2.56 -4.71
N ARG A 50 -1.58 -3.08 -5.34
CA ARG A 50 -2.93 -2.51 -5.23
C ARG A 50 -3.52 -2.63 -3.83
N VAL A 51 -3.21 -3.70 -3.09
CA VAL A 51 -3.60 -3.82 -1.68
C VAL A 51 -2.86 -2.79 -0.85
N ASP A 52 -1.54 -2.68 -1.01
CA ASP A 52 -0.73 -1.69 -0.30
C ASP A 52 -1.19 -0.25 -0.61
N TYR A 53 -1.52 0.04 -1.88
CA TYR A 53 -2.11 1.32 -2.29
C TYR A 53 -3.38 1.65 -1.50
N LYS A 54 -4.30 0.69 -1.36
CA LYS A 54 -5.56 0.88 -0.62
C LYS A 54 -5.32 1.08 0.87
N VAL A 55 -4.39 0.34 1.46
CA VAL A 55 -4.00 0.50 2.87
C VAL A 55 -3.45 1.90 3.08
N LEU A 56 -2.48 2.34 2.27
CA LEU A 56 -1.85 3.66 2.37
C LEU A 56 -2.83 4.80 2.11
N LEU A 57 -3.74 4.66 1.15
CA LEU A 57 -4.81 5.63 0.91
C LEU A 57 -5.75 5.76 2.12
N LEU A 58 -6.05 4.64 2.78
CA LEU A 58 -6.85 4.65 4.00
C LEU A 58 -6.07 5.33 5.13
N THR A 59 -4.77 5.02 5.30
CA THR A 59 -3.89 5.67 6.27
C THR A 59 -3.88 7.18 6.08
N TYR A 60 -3.67 7.67 4.86
CA TYR A 60 -3.70 9.10 4.55
C TYR A 60 -5.04 9.73 4.98
N LYS A 61 -6.17 9.11 4.62
CA LYS A 61 -7.49 9.61 5.02
C LYS A 61 -7.66 9.66 6.54
N VAL A 62 -7.14 8.67 7.26
CA VAL A 62 -7.18 8.64 8.73
C VAL A 62 -6.38 9.80 9.31
N LEU A 63 -5.16 10.03 8.81
CA LEU A 63 -4.29 11.11 9.30
C LEU A 63 -4.85 12.51 9.00
N HIS A 64 -5.62 12.65 7.93
CA HIS A 64 -6.28 13.91 7.55
C HIS A 64 -7.71 14.05 8.10
N GLY A 65 -8.14 13.19 9.04
CA GLY A 65 -9.47 13.30 9.67
C GLY A 65 -10.65 12.99 8.73
N LEU A 66 -10.41 12.37 7.59
CA LEU A 66 -11.42 11.99 6.59
C LEU A 66 -11.96 10.56 6.78
N ALA A 67 -11.58 9.90 7.88
CA ALA A 67 -11.97 8.54 8.20
C ALA A 67 -12.73 8.48 9.55
N PRO A 68 -13.55 7.44 9.77
CA PRO A 68 -14.22 7.25 11.04
C PRO A 68 -13.25 7.14 12.23
N SER A 69 -13.67 7.63 13.39
CA SER A 69 -12.87 7.68 14.64
C SER A 69 -12.25 6.34 15.01
N TYR A 70 -12.99 5.23 14.85
CA TYR A 70 -12.50 3.89 15.18
C TYR A 70 -11.24 3.48 14.39
N LEU A 71 -10.97 4.08 13.22
CA LEU A 71 -9.72 3.83 12.48
C LEU A 71 -8.59 4.74 12.95
N THR A 72 -8.92 5.96 13.38
CA THR A 72 -7.98 6.92 13.95
C THR A 72 -7.38 6.36 15.24
N ASP A 73 -8.19 5.74 16.10
CA ASP A 73 -7.75 5.13 17.35
C ASP A 73 -6.76 3.96 17.15
N LEU A 74 -6.67 3.41 15.93
CA LEU A 74 -5.73 2.33 15.59
C LEU A 74 -4.33 2.83 15.21
N LEU A 75 -4.19 4.12 14.87
CA LEU A 75 -2.93 4.70 14.37
C LEU A 75 -2.42 5.76 15.33
N HIS A 76 -1.19 5.56 15.81
CA HIS A 76 -0.58 6.45 16.79
C HIS A 76 0.61 7.19 16.16
N PRO A 77 0.65 8.53 16.22
CA PRO A 77 1.82 9.29 15.76
C PRO A 77 3.05 8.94 16.59
N TYR A 78 4.21 8.84 15.93
CA TYR A 78 5.48 8.56 16.60
C TYR A 78 6.03 9.83 17.24
N ASN A 79 5.91 9.92 18.57
CA ASN A 79 6.44 11.02 19.37
C ASN A 79 7.63 10.54 20.22
N PRO A 80 8.89 10.74 19.75
CA PRO A 80 10.05 10.36 20.53
C PRO A 80 10.22 11.28 21.77
N PRO A 81 10.73 10.77 22.90
CA PRO A 81 10.94 11.57 24.12
C PRO A 81 12.05 12.63 23.99
N ARG A 82 12.82 12.60 22.90
CA ARG A 82 13.88 13.57 22.57
C ARG A 82 13.69 13.99 21.12
N SER A 83 13.88 15.27 20.81
CA SER A 83 13.80 15.78 19.44
C SER A 83 14.92 15.19 18.58
N LEU A 84 14.58 14.16 17.80
CA LEU A 84 15.47 13.57 16.81
C LEU A 84 15.16 14.18 15.44
N ARG A 85 16.15 14.20 14.54
CA ARG A 85 15.97 14.68 13.15
C ARG A 85 14.87 13.90 12.38
N SER A 86 14.47 12.73 12.86
CA SER A 86 13.37 11.92 12.32
C SER A 86 11.98 12.34 12.81
N GLN A 87 11.87 13.34 13.70
CA GLN A 87 10.59 13.82 14.23
C GLN A 87 9.72 14.48 13.15
N ASP A 88 10.32 15.21 12.20
CA ASP A 88 9.60 15.89 11.11
C ASP A 88 9.11 14.94 9.99
N ALA A 89 9.42 13.65 10.05
CA ALA A 89 9.09 12.71 8.97
C ALA A 89 7.63 12.19 8.98
N GLY A 90 6.81 12.63 9.95
CA GLY A 90 5.40 12.23 10.07
C GLY A 90 5.19 10.72 10.23
N ASN A 91 6.08 10.06 10.98
CA ASN A 91 6.08 8.61 11.14
C ASN A 91 5.01 8.14 12.15
N LEU A 92 4.57 6.89 11.99
CA LEU A 92 3.62 6.22 12.87
C LEU A 92 4.31 5.17 13.75
N VAL A 93 3.79 4.96 14.96
CA VAL A 93 4.24 3.88 15.83
C VAL A 93 3.85 2.53 15.22
N VAL A 94 4.83 1.66 15.02
CA VAL A 94 4.58 0.28 14.58
C VAL A 94 4.42 -0.58 15.85
N PRO A 95 3.22 -1.13 16.13
CA PRO A 95 3.01 -1.92 17.34
C PRO A 95 3.80 -3.23 17.28
N ARG A 96 4.26 -3.70 18.45
CA ARG A 96 4.92 -5.01 18.54
C ARG A 96 3.87 -6.11 18.45
N ILE A 97 3.96 -6.93 17.40
CA ILE A 97 3.07 -8.07 17.20
C ILE A 97 3.70 -9.36 17.74
N SER A 98 2.90 -10.17 18.43
CA SER A 98 3.33 -11.49 18.94
C SER A 98 3.27 -12.58 17.85
N LYS A 99 2.34 -12.47 16.89
CA LYS A 99 2.17 -13.43 15.80
C LYS A 99 2.19 -12.73 14.44
N ASN A 100 3.12 -13.13 13.59
CA ASN A 100 3.32 -12.54 12.26
C ASN A 100 2.19 -12.85 11.26
N THR A 101 1.32 -13.81 11.58
CA THR A 101 0.21 -14.25 10.71
C THR A 101 -1.02 -13.33 10.82
N ALA A 102 -1.71 -13.35 11.95
CA ALA A 102 -2.91 -12.53 12.17
C ALA A 102 -2.56 -11.08 12.52
N GLY A 103 -1.58 -10.88 13.41
CA GLY A 103 -1.14 -9.54 13.82
C GLY A 103 -0.46 -8.77 12.69
N GLY A 104 0.34 -9.46 11.87
CA GLY A 104 1.05 -8.85 10.73
C GLY A 104 0.13 -8.35 9.60
N ARG A 105 -1.10 -8.91 9.52
CA ARG A 105 -2.11 -8.52 8.54
C ARG A 105 -3.08 -7.45 9.05
N ALA A 106 -3.05 -7.16 10.35
CA ALA A 106 -3.91 -6.16 10.95
C ALA A 106 -3.57 -4.77 10.41
N PHE A 107 -4.59 -3.94 10.23
CA PHE A 107 -4.42 -2.56 9.77
C PHE A 107 -3.51 -1.77 10.71
N SER A 108 -3.68 -1.91 12.03
CA SER A 108 -2.87 -1.26 13.06
C SER A 108 -1.37 -1.56 12.97
N TYR A 109 -0.96 -2.67 12.35
CA TYR A 109 0.45 -2.99 12.10
C TYR A 109 0.89 -2.64 10.69
N ARG A 110 0.13 -3.10 9.68
CA ARG A 110 0.52 -2.99 8.27
C ARG A 110 0.50 -1.54 7.78
N ALA A 111 -0.43 -0.72 8.27
CA ALA A 111 -0.51 0.68 7.86
C ALA A 111 0.70 1.51 8.35
N PRO A 112 1.08 1.51 9.64
CA PRO A 112 2.30 2.17 10.09
C PRO A 112 3.56 1.68 9.38
N LEU A 113 3.69 0.36 9.18
CA LEU A 113 4.85 -0.23 8.51
C LEU A 113 5.01 0.30 7.08
N LEU A 114 3.93 0.26 6.29
CA LEU A 114 3.93 0.76 4.92
C LEU A 114 4.12 2.28 4.88
N TRP A 115 3.42 3.02 5.74
CA TRP A 115 3.50 4.47 5.79
C TRP A 115 4.92 4.94 6.07
N ASN A 116 5.61 4.32 7.03
CA ASN A 116 6.98 4.70 7.38
C ASN A 116 7.99 4.41 6.27
N SER A 117 7.72 3.43 5.39
CA SER A 117 8.56 3.14 4.22
C SER A 117 8.37 4.12 3.05
N LEU A 118 7.34 4.98 3.08
CA LEU A 118 7.11 5.94 2.01
C LEU A 118 8.12 7.10 2.03
N PRO A 119 8.52 7.59 0.85
CA PRO A 119 9.30 8.82 0.74
C PRO A 119 8.48 10.03 1.18
N ILE A 120 9.15 11.01 1.76
CA ILE A 120 8.50 12.22 2.32
C ILE A 120 7.71 13.00 1.27
N SER A 121 8.20 13.05 0.03
CA SER A 121 7.53 13.70 -1.11
C SER A 121 6.15 13.12 -1.43
N VAL A 122 5.91 11.85 -1.09
CA VAL A 122 4.57 11.23 -1.21
C VAL A 122 3.72 11.57 0.00
N LYS A 123 4.29 11.56 1.22
CA LYS A 123 3.56 11.85 2.47
C LYS A 123 3.06 13.29 2.54
N GLU A 124 3.88 14.27 2.17
CA GLU A 124 3.59 15.71 2.17
C GLU A 124 2.69 16.13 0.98
N SER A 125 1.79 15.26 0.55
CA SER A 125 0.83 15.62 -0.49
C SER A 125 -0.30 16.45 0.12
N ASP A 126 -0.55 17.64 -0.43
CA ASP A 126 -1.55 18.58 0.09
C ASP A 126 -2.99 18.07 -0.03
N THR A 127 -3.26 17.23 -1.03
CA THR A 127 -4.59 16.72 -1.31
C THR A 127 -4.59 15.22 -1.57
N VAL A 128 -5.75 14.60 -1.34
CA VAL A 128 -5.99 13.18 -1.63
C VAL A 128 -5.70 12.85 -3.11
N SER A 129 -6.00 13.75 -4.04
CA SER A 129 -5.77 13.52 -5.48
C SER A 129 -4.28 13.49 -5.81
N ILE A 130 -3.50 14.44 -5.27
CA ILE A 130 -2.04 14.48 -5.42
C ILE A 130 -1.42 13.24 -4.79
N PHE A 131 -1.85 12.88 -3.57
CA PHE A 131 -1.39 11.69 -2.87
C PHE A 131 -1.63 10.43 -3.69
N LYS A 132 -2.85 10.25 -4.21
CA LYS A 132 -3.22 9.10 -5.07
C LYS A 132 -2.32 8.98 -6.30
N SER A 133 -1.99 10.10 -6.94
CA SER A 133 -1.13 10.13 -8.12
C SER A 133 0.31 9.76 -7.74
N ARG A 134 0.91 10.48 -6.79
CA ARG A 134 2.30 10.26 -6.34
C ARG A 134 2.51 8.85 -5.81
N LEU A 135 1.56 8.34 -5.01
CA LEU A 135 1.59 6.99 -4.49
C LEU A 135 1.54 5.94 -5.60
N LYS A 136 0.66 6.12 -6.60
CA LYS A 136 0.58 5.19 -7.73
C LYS A 136 1.89 5.16 -8.50
N THR A 137 2.47 6.32 -8.79
CA THR A 137 3.77 6.44 -9.47
C THR A 137 4.89 5.75 -8.69
N HIS A 138 4.96 5.99 -7.38
CA HIS A 138 5.97 5.37 -6.51
C HIS A 138 5.85 3.84 -6.50
N LEU A 139 4.65 3.30 -6.28
CA LEU A 139 4.43 1.85 -6.27
C LEU A 139 4.65 1.22 -7.66
N PHE A 140 4.31 1.93 -8.72
CA PHE A 140 4.56 1.48 -10.09
C PHE A 140 6.06 1.35 -10.37
N SER A 141 6.84 2.36 -9.96
CA SER A 141 8.30 2.30 -10.03
C SER A 141 8.83 1.09 -9.29
N LEU A 142 8.45 0.88 -8.02
CA LEU A 142 8.90 -0.27 -7.24
C LEU A 142 8.52 -1.63 -7.85
N SER A 143 7.38 -1.71 -8.54
CA SER A 143 6.92 -2.97 -9.14
C SER A 143 7.62 -3.36 -10.44
N TYR A 144 8.19 -2.40 -11.17
CA TYR A 144 8.72 -2.60 -12.52
C TYR A 144 10.15 -2.09 -12.73
N SER A 145 10.75 -1.41 -11.76
CA SER A 145 12.18 -1.10 -11.77
C SER A 145 12.96 -2.38 -11.45
N HIS A 146 13.42 -3.07 -12.48
CA HIS A 146 14.33 -4.21 -12.39
C HIS A 146 15.50 -4.02 -13.33
#